data_AF-A0A1H8DDG5-F1
#
_entry.id   AF-A0A1H8DDG5-F1
#
_cell.length_a   1.000
_cell.length_b   1.000
_cell.length_c   1.000
_cell.angle_alpha   90.00
_cell.angle_beta   90.00
_cell.angle_gamma   90.00
#
_symmetry.space_group_name_H-M   'P 1'
#
loop_
_entity.id
_entity.type
_entity.pdbx_description
1 polymer ?
#
loop_
_entity_poly.entity_id
_entity_poly.type
_entity_poly.pdbx_seq_one_letter_code
_entity_poly.pdbx_strand_id
1 'polypeptide(L)'
;MKKMMLVMIAACIGYGASAQTNHGDGSACAAPSDTAKQENYVMMYKGKMMKIVSGTPSPLTEPVKLNNGAKVNVDGSVNLPDGKTIKIKENEMVTMSGKMSMYKAPAKDKSVSQENYVMMYKGKMMKIVSGTPSPLTEPVKLNNGAKVNVDGSVNLPDGKTIKIKENEMVTMSGKMSMYKGK
;
A
#
# COMPACT_ATOMS: atom_id res chain seq x y z
N MET A 1 47.41 8.69 59.53
CA MET A 1 48.29 9.88 59.40
C MET A 1 47.76 10.77 58.28
N LYS A 2 47.64 12.07 58.58
CA LYS A 2 47.54 13.27 57.72
C LYS A 2 46.35 13.47 56.75
N LYS A 3 45.64 14.55 57.09
CA LYS A 3 44.56 15.30 56.42
C LYS A 3 45.10 16.12 55.24
N MET A 4 44.26 16.39 54.24
CA MET A 4 44.03 17.68 53.51
C MET A 4 42.84 17.40 52.57
N MET A 5 41.60 17.87 52.74
CA MET A 5 41.03 19.22 52.78
C MET A 5 41.38 20.11 51.58
N LEU A 6 40.46 20.21 50.62
CA LEU A 6 40.16 21.47 49.94
C LEU A 6 38.66 21.53 49.57
N VAL A 7 38.00 22.52 50.15
CA VAL A 7 36.65 22.98 49.88
C VAL A 7 36.75 24.12 48.87
N MET A 8 35.88 24.17 47.85
CA MET A 8 35.52 25.44 47.21
C MET A 8 34.01 25.53 46.99
N ILE A 9 33.50 26.65 47.46
CA ILE A 9 32.11 27.10 47.58
C ILE A 9 31.78 27.94 46.34
N ALA A 10 30.62 27.72 45.72
CA ALA A 10 29.93 28.74 44.90
C ALA A 10 28.43 28.38 44.89
N ALA A 11 27.65 28.97 45.80
CA ALA A 11 26.94 30.25 45.64
C ALA A 11 25.54 30.06 45.04
N CYS A 12 24.58 29.72 45.91
CA CYS A 12 23.17 29.93 45.66
C CYS A 12 22.84 31.41 45.87
N ILE A 13 22.43 32.12 44.82
CA ILE A 13 21.64 33.34 44.95
C ILE A 13 20.46 33.19 44.00
N GLY A 14 19.30 32.90 44.57
CA GLY A 14 18.02 33.13 43.92
C GLY A 14 17.56 34.55 44.17
N TYR A 15 16.97 35.17 43.15
CA TYR A 15 15.95 36.21 43.29
C TYR A 15 14.86 35.91 42.24
N GLY A 16 13.61 35.78 42.71
CA GLY A 16 12.40 35.79 41.87
C GLY A 16 12.09 37.21 41.36
N ALA A 17 11.01 37.47 40.61
CA ALA A 17 9.82 36.71 40.27
C ALA A 17 9.10 37.36 39.06
N SER A 18 8.21 36.59 38.41
CA SER A 18 6.98 36.94 37.64
C SER A 18 7.07 38.02 36.55
N ALA A 19 6.68 37.83 35.29
CA ALA A 19 5.35 37.51 34.70
C ALA A 19 5.59 37.49 33.16
N GLN A 20 4.84 36.88 32.23
CA GLN A 20 3.44 36.53 32.10
C GLN A 20 3.31 35.63 30.85
N THR A 21 2.42 34.63 30.90
CA THR A 21 1.61 34.09 29.79
C THR A 21 2.29 33.78 28.45
N ASN A 22 2.42 32.50 28.10
CA ASN A 22 1.53 31.89 27.11
C ASN A 22 1.79 30.39 26.92
N HIS A 23 0.65 29.69 26.85
CA HIS A 23 0.37 28.43 26.18
C HIS A 23 1.38 27.29 26.34
N GLY A 24 0.94 26.31 27.13
CA GLY A 24 1.41 24.96 26.94
C GLY A 24 1.24 24.54 25.49
N ASP A 25 2.26 23.89 24.97
CA ASP A 25 2.13 22.64 24.28
C ASP A 25 3.46 21.93 24.44
N GLY A 26 3.48 20.93 25.32
CA GLY A 26 4.48 19.90 25.25
C GLY A 26 4.41 19.33 23.85
N SER A 27 5.44 19.60 23.04
CA SER A 27 5.62 19.01 21.73
C SER A 27 5.89 17.53 21.93
N ALA A 28 4.80 16.79 22.18
CA ALA A 28 4.67 15.44 21.70
C ALA A 28 5.13 15.50 20.25
N CYS A 29 6.13 14.71 19.91
CA CYS A 29 6.50 14.43 18.55
C CYS A 29 5.23 13.96 17.85
N ALA A 30 4.51 14.90 17.23
CA ALA A 30 3.43 14.62 16.34
C ALA A 30 4.10 13.92 15.17
N ALA A 31 4.13 12.59 15.26
CA ALA A 31 4.31 11.75 14.10
C ALA A 31 3.44 12.38 13.00
N PRO A 32 3.98 12.67 11.80
CA PRO A 32 3.12 13.01 10.69
C PRO A 32 2.07 11.92 10.66
N SER A 33 0.81 12.33 10.76
CA SER A 33 -0.33 11.44 10.65
C SER A 33 -0.46 11.01 9.20
N ASP A 34 0.60 10.42 8.63
CA ASP A 34 0.59 9.61 7.42
C ASP A 34 -0.04 8.25 7.75
N THR A 35 -1.21 8.30 8.41
CA THR A 35 -2.22 7.30 8.11
C THR A 35 -2.71 7.68 6.72
N ALA A 36 -1.97 7.27 5.68
CA ALA A 36 -2.57 7.10 4.37
C ALA A 36 -3.76 6.17 4.62
N LYS A 37 -4.94 6.76 4.85
CA LYS A 37 -6.20 6.03 5.02
C LYS A 37 -6.22 5.14 3.80
N GLN A 38 -6.04 3.85 4.05
CA GLN A 38 -5.90 2.87 3.01
C GLN A 38 -7.34 2.66 2.51
N GLU A 39 -7.81 3.61 1.71
CA GLU A 39 -9.19 3.69 1.28
C GLU A 39 -9.49 2.46 0.45
N ASN A 40 -10.65 1.86 0.72
CA ASN A 40 -11.13 0.76 -0.07
C ASN A 40 -11.74 1.33 -1.36
N TYR A 41 -11.43 0.70 -2.49
CA TYR A 41 -11.98 1.08 -3.78
C TYR A 41 -12.12 -0.14 -4.68
N VAL A 42 -12.94 -0.02 -5.69
CA VAL A 42 -13.09 -1.00 -6.78
C VAL A 42 -12.63 -0.38 -8.09
N MET A 43 -12.07 -1.17 -8.99
CA MET A 43 -11.57 -0.67 -10.28
C MET A 43 -11.74 -1.72 -11.37
N MET A 44 -11.85 -1.27 -12.62
CA MET A 44 -11.84 -2.13 -13.79
C MET A 44 -10.44 -2.19 -14.38
N TYR A 45 -9.86 -3.38 -14.50
CA TYR A 45 -8.50 -3.58 -15.02
C TYR A 45 -8.37 -4.84 -15.87
N LYS A 46 -7.83 -4.68 -17.07
CA LYS A 46 -7.75 -5.69 -18.13
C LYS A 46 -9.08 -6.42 -18.32
N GLY A 47 -10.19 -5.68 -18.29
CA GLY A 47 -11.53 -6.24 -18.41
C GLY A 47 -12.02 -7.05 -17.20
N LYS A 48 -11.29 -7.06 -16.08
CA LYS A 48 -11.67 -7.72 -14.83
C LYS A 48 -11.91 -6.69 -13.72
N MET A 49 -12.98 -6.85 -12.96
CA MET A 49 -13.25 -6.02 -11.80
C MET A 49 -12.42 -6.44 -10.60
N MET A 50 -11.84 -5.45 -9.93
CA MET A 50 -10.95 -5.62 -8.81
C MET A 50 -11.46 -4.84 -7.61
N LYS A 51 -11.37 -5.41 -6.40
CA LYS A 51 -11.55 -4.68 -5.14
C LYS A 51 -10.24 -4.59 -4.41
N ILE A 52 -9.89 -3.39 -3.95
CA ILE A 52 -8.70 -3.12 -3.15
C ILE A 52 -9.19 -2.80 -1.75
N VAL A 53 -8.85 -3.68 -0.80
CA VAL A 53 -9.21 -3.54 0.61
C VAL A 53 -7.93 -3.37 1.40
N SER A 54 -7.76 -2.22 2.05
CA SER A 54 -6.55 -1.86 2.80
C SER A 54 -5.27 -2.17 2.01
N GLY A 55 -5.21 -1.64 0.77
CA GLY A 55 -4.09 -1.82 -0.16
C GLY A 55 -3.95 -3.24 -0.74
N THR A 56 -4.89 -4.14 -0.47
CA THR A 56 -4.86 -5.54 -0.92
C THR A 56 -5.86 -5.73 -2.05
N PRO A 57 -5.43 -5.80 -3.32
CA PRO A 57 -6.32 -6.16 -4.40
C PRO A 57 -6.79 -7.60 -4.29
N SER A 58 -8.01 -7.82 -4.71
CA SER A 58 -8.64 -9.13 -4.89
C SER A 58 -9.65 -9.03 -6.03
N PRO A 59 -9.91 -10.12 -6.77
CA PRO A 59 -10.92 -10.09 -7.81
C PRO A 59 -12.27 -9.77 -7.17
N LEU A 60 -13.08 -8.95 -7.84
CA LEU A 60 -14.44 -8.72 -7.44
C LEU A 60 -15.27 -9.92 -7.91
N THR A 61 -15.54 -10.87 -7.02
CA THR A 61 -16.34 -12.07 -7.33
C THR A 61 -17.82 -11.89 -7.01
N GLU A 62 -18.15 -10.89 -6.20
CA GLU A 62 -19.49 -10.58 -5.74
C GLU A 62 -19.73 -9.07 -5.83
N PRO A 63 -20.97 -8.63 -6.08
CA PRO A 63 -21.29 -7.22 -6.06
C PRO A 63 -20.99 -6.58 -4.70
N VAL A 64 -20.43 -5.36 -4.70
CA VAL A 64 -20.12 -4.60 -3.49
C VAL A 64 -21.07 -3.41 -3.37
N LYS A 65 -21.69 -3.26 -2.20
CA LYS A 65 -22.48 -2.08 -1.86
C LYS A 65 -21.56 -0.99 -1.29
N LEU A 66 -21.61 0.19 -1.89
CA LEU A 66 -20.88 1.39 -1.48
C LEU A 66 -21.61 2.10 -0.33
N ASN A 67 -20.90 2.97 0.39
CA ASN A 67 -21.44 3.69 1.54
C ASN A 67 -22.52 4.70 1.14
N ASN A 68 -22.48 5.21 -0.09
CA ASN A 68 -23.50 6.09 -0.65
C ASN A 68 -24.76 5.32 -1.12
N GLY A 69 -24.85 4.02 -0.87
CA GLY A 69 -25.98 3.17 -1.27
C GLY A 69 -25.89 2.61 -2.69
N ALA A 70 -24.91 3.05 -3.50
CA ALA A 70 -24.69 2.49 -4.83
C ALA A 70 -24.19 1.04 -4.75
N LYS A 71 -24.42 0.24 -5.79
CA LYS A 71 -23.98 -1.17 -5.88
C LYS A 71 -23.11 -1.35 -7.11
N VAL A 72 -21.87 -1.80 -6.91
CA VAL A 72 -20.94 -2.13 -7.99
C VAL A 72 -21.01 -3.62 -8.25
N ASN A 73 -21.33 -4.02 -9.47
CA ASN A 73 -21.41 -5.41 -9.89
C ASN A 73 -20.07 -5.89 -10.49
N VAL A 74 -19.95 -7.20 -10.62
CA VAL A 74 -18.76 -7.90 -11.14
C VAL A 74 -18.47 -7.56 -12.60
N ASP A 75 -19.48 -7.14 -13.38
CA ASP A 75 -19.37 -6.73 -14.78
C ASP A 75 -18.92 -5.26 -14.96
N GLY A 76 -18.68 -4.55 -13.84
CA GLY A 76 -18.28 -3.15 -13.80
C GLY A 76 -19.45 -2.16 -13.88
N SER A 77 -20.70 -2.63 -13.89
CA SER A 77 -21.85 -1.73 -13.74
C SER A 77 -22.00 -1.25 -12.29
N VAL A 78 -22.40 0.01 -12.12
CA VAL A 78 -22.69 0.62 -10.82
C VAL A 78 -24.13 1.11 -10.83
N ASN A 79 -24.98 0.47 -10.04
CA ASN A 79 -26.35 0.91 -9.80
C ASN A 79 -26.32 2.01 -8.73
N LEU A 80 -26.69 3.22 -9.11
CA LEU A 80 -26.84 4.35 -8.20
C LEU A 80 -28.18 4.26 -7.45
N PRO A 81 -28.30 4.91 -6.28
CA PRO A 81 -29.56 4.94 -5.52
C PRO A 81 -30.72 5.60 -6.28
N ASP A 82 -30.44 6.47 -7.25
CA ASP A 82 -31.43 7.13 -8.10
C ASP A 82 -31.95 6.23 -9.25
N GLY A 83 -31.52 4.97 -9.30
CA GLY A 83 -31.89 4.00 -10.33
C GLY A 83 -31.05 4.10 -11.60
N LYS A 84 -30.15 5.08 -11.73
CA LYS A 84 -29.24 5.13 -12.88
C LYS A 84 -28.17 4.06 -12.78
N THR A 85 -27.75 3.57 -13.94
CA THR A 85 -26.63 2.64 -14.06
C THR A 85 -25.51 3.30 -14.84
N ILE A 86 -24.32 3.32 -14.26
CA ILE A 86 -23.10 3.77 -14.92
C ILE A 86 -22.11 2.61 -15.02
N LYS A 87 -21.12 2.70 -15.91
CA LYS A 87 -20.15 1.62 -16.10
C LYS A 87 -18.75 2.12 -15.83
N ILE A 88 -18.02 1.39 -14.99
CA ILE A 88 -16.60 1.64 -14.71
C ILE A 88 -15.82 1.22 -15.94
N LYS A 89 -15.12 2.17 -16.55
CA LYS A 89 -14.26 1.91 -17.71
C LYS A 89 -12.89 1.41 -17.25
N GLU A 90 -12.16 0.85 -18.20
CA GLU A 90 -10.78 0.40 -17.98
C GLU A 90 -9.92 1.52 -17.35
N ASN A 91 -9.22 1.18 -16.27
CA ASN A 91 -8.44 2.09 -15.43
C ASN A 91 -9.25 3.17 -14.68
N GLU A 92 -10.57 3.04 -14.57
CA GLU A 92 -11.38 3.84 -13.63
C GLU A 92 -11.51 3.10 -12.29
N MET A 93 -11.54 3.89 -11.21
CA MET A 93 -11.79 3.42 -9.86
C MET A 93 -12.99 4.13 -9.25
N VAL A 94 -13.67 3.43 -8.34
CA VAL A 94 -14.77 3.93 -7.52
C VAL A 94 -14.39 3.68 -6.06
N THR A 95 -14.27 4.75 -5.27
CA THR A 95 -14.04 4.63 -3.83
C THR A 95 -15.28 4.10 -3.12
N MET A 96 -15.14 3.61 -1.88
CA MET A 96 -16.30 3.23 -1.06
C MET A 96 -17.28 4.37 -0.79
N SER A 97 -16.84 5.63 -0.91
CA SER A 97 -17.73 6.81 -0.86
C SER A 97 -18.50 7.07 -2.16
N GLY A 98 -18.24 6.30 -3.22
CA GLY A 98 -18.88 6.45 -4.53
C GLY A 98 -18.22 7.48 -5.43
N LYS A 99 -17.03 7.97 -5.09
CA LYS A 99 -16.28 8.89 -5.95
C LYS A 99 -15.61 8.10 -7.06
N MET A 100 -16.01 8.39 -8.30
CA MET A 100 -15.32 7.93 -9.49
C MET A 100 -14.08 8.79 -9.74
N SER A 101 -12.99 8.15 -10.12
CA SER A 101 -11.77 8.82 -10.57
C SER A 101 -10.99 7.89 -11.49
N MET A 102 -10.20 8.48 -12.39
CA MET A 102 -9.22 7.70 -13.14
C MET A 102 -8.16 7.20 -12.15
N TYR A 103 -7.85 5.90 -12.20
CA TYR A 103 -6.77 5.34 -11.41
C TYR A 103 -5.46 5.95 -11.90
N LYS A 104 -4.95 6.91 -11.13
CA LYS A 104 -3.59 7.41 -11.29
C LYS A 104 -2.75 6.63 -10.29
N ALA A 105 -1.89 5.74 -10.78
CA ALA A 105 -0.87 5.14 -9.93
C ALA A 105 -0.17 6.28 -9.16
N PRO A 106 0.06 6.15 -7.85
CA PRO A 106 0.67 7.21 -7.08
C PRO A 106 2.01 7.58 -7.74
N ALA A 107 2.13 8.83 -8.19
CA ALA A 107 3.40 9.36 -8.64
C ALA A 107 4.33 9.38 -7.43
N LYS A 108 5.11 8.31 -7.27
CA LYS A 108 6.17 8.21 -6.26
C LYS A 108 7.46 7.93 -7.00
N ASP A 109 8.43 8.78 -6.73
CA ASP A 109 9.81 8.86 -7.20
C ASP A 109 10.32 7.76 -8.14
N LYS A 110 11.07 8.22 -9.15
CA LYS A 110 11.75 7.51 -10.24
C LYS A 110 12.75 6.40 -9.84
N SER A 111 12.57 5.72 -8.70
CA SER A 111 13.47 4.66 -8.20
C SER A 111 12.81 3.30 -8.02
N VAL A 112 11.48 3.18 -8.16
CA VAL A 112 10.89 1.88 -8.50
C VAL A 112 10.75 1.90 -10.02
N SER A 113 11.63 1.19 -10.72
CA SER A 113 11.47 0.95 -12.16
C SER A 113 9.99 0.67 -12.43
N GLN A 114 9.42 1.27 -13.48
CA GLN A 114 8.08 0.95 -14.00
C GLN A 114 7.96 -0.51 -14.48
N GLU A 115 8.93 -1.34 -14.14
CA GLU A 115 8.98 -2.77 -14.40
C GLU A 115 7.79 -3.45 -13.75
N ASN A 116 7.15 -4.29 -14.53
CA ASN A 116 6.13 -5.18 -14.01
C ASN A 116 6.81 -6.23 -13.12
N TYR A 117 6.14 -6.60 -12.04
CA TYR A 117 6.63 -7.64 -11.14
C TYR A 117 5.46 -8.42 -10.56
N VAL A 118 5.78 -9.58 -10.00
CA VAL A 118 4.84 -10.41 -9.25
C VAL A 118 5.34 -10.48 -7.82
N MET A 119 4.45 -10.36 -6.84
CA MET A 119 4.79 -10.38 -5.42
C MET A 119 3.80 -11.24 -4.63
N MET A 120 4.23 -11.74 -3.48
CA MET A 120 3.34 -12.31 -2.48
C MET A 120 3.02 -11.24 -1.44
N TYR A 121 1.74 -10.88 -1.30
CA TYR A 121 1.27 -9.87 -0.36
C TYR A 121 0.04 -10.36 0.40
N LYS A 122 0.15 -10.38 1.73
CA LYS A 122 -0.86 -10.88 2.67
C LYS A 122 -1.39 -12.26 2.27
N GLY A 123 -0.49 -13.18 1.94
CA GLY A 123 -0.85 -14.54 1.54
C GLY A 123 -1.43 -14.67 0.13
N LYS A 124 -1.45 -13.60 -0.67
CA LYS A 124 -2.00 -13.61 -2.04
C LYS A 124 -0.93 -13.21 -3.06
N MET A 125 -0.88 -13.95 -4.15
CA MET A 125 -0.04 -13.59 -5.29
C MET A 125 -0.63 -12.42 -6.06
N MET A 126 0.18 -11.38 -6.25
CA MET A 126 -0.19 -10.12 -6.89
C MET A 126 0.75 -9.84 -8.05
N LYS A 127 0.23 -9.53 -9.22
CA LYS A 127 0.94 -8.91 -10.34
C LYS A 127 0.80 -7.40 -10.29
N ILE A 128 1.91 -6.71 -10.23
CA ILE A 128 2.01 -5.25 -10.35
C ILE A 128 2.36 -4.90 -11.78
N VAL A 129 1.51 -4.13 -12.44
CA VAL A 129 1.76 -3.62 -13.79
C VAL A 129 1.74 -2.11 -13.74
N SER A 130 2.86 -1.47 -14.10
CA SER A 130 3.01 -0.01 -14.07
C SER A 130 2.56 0.61 -12.72
N GLY A 131 2.99 -0.01 -11.61
CA GLY A 131 2.65 0.45 -10.25
C GLY A 131 1.24 0.09 -9.76
N THR A 132 0.43 -0.59 -10.58
CA THR A 132 -0.95 -0.95 -10.24
C THR A 132 -1.05 -2.41 -9.80
N PRO A 133 -1.51 -2.71 -8.57
CA PRO A 133 -1.57 -4.06 -8.05
C PRO A 133 -2.84 -4.81 -8.50
N SER A 134 -2.67 -6.05 -8.99
CA SER A 134 -3.75 -6.96 -9.39
C SER A 134 -3.45 -8.40 -8.91
N PRO A 135 -4.43 -9.22 -8.50
CA PRO A 135 -4.24 -10.62 -8.16
C PRO A 135 -3.73 -11.42 -9.36
N LEU A 136 -2.81 -12.31 -9.08
CA LEU A 136 -2.36 -13.32 -10.02
C LEU A 136 -3.42 -14.42 -10.07
N THR A 137 -4.21 -14.46 -11.13
CA THR A 137 -5.25 -15.49 -11.34
C THR A 137 -4.80 -16.60 -12.30
N GLU A 138 -3.74 -16.33 -13.05
CA GLU A 138 -3.17 -17.24 -14.04
C GLU A 138 -1.64 -17.18 -13.91
N PRO A 139 -0.92 -18.29 -14.18
CA PRO A 139 0.54 -18.27 -14.18
C PRO A 139 1.11 -17.25 -15.18
N VAL A 140 2.19 -16.58 -14.81
CA VAL A 140 2.89 -15.60 -15.65
C VAL A 140 4.24 -16.14 -16.07
N LYS A 141 4.50 -16.13 -17.38
CA LYS A 141 5.83 -16.39 -17.93
C LYS A 141 6.68 -15.12 -17.87
N LEU A 142 7.85 -15.21 -17.28
CA LEU A 142 8.85 -14.15 -17.20
C LEU A 142 9.70 -14.11 -18.47
N ASN A 143 10.40 -13.01 -18.69
CA ASN A 143 11.24 -12.80 -19.87
C ASN A 143 12.44 -13.74 -19.91
N ASN A 144 12.93 -14.17 -18.74
CA ASN A 144 14.01 -15.15 -18.62
C ASN A 144 13.52 -16.60 -18.84
N GLY A 145 12.26 -16.81 -19.20
CA GLY A 145 11.68 -18.12 -19.44
C GLY A 145 11.10 -18.81 -18.20
N ALA A 146 11.34 -18.28 -17.00
CA ALA A 146 10.74 -18.82 -15.77
C ALA A 146 9.21 -18.61 -15.76
N LYS A 147 8.49 -19.42 -15.00
CA LYS A 147 7.03 -19.34 -14.87
C LYS A 147 6.64 -19.18 -13.40
N VAL A 148 5.98 -18.08 -13.08
CA VAL A 148 5.41 -17.83 -11.74
C VAL A 148 3.98 -18.34 -11.71
N ASN A 149 3.67 -19.25 -10.80
CA ASN A 149 2.35 -19.83 -10.62
C ASN A 149 1.54 -19.06 -9.57
N VAL A 150 0.22 -19.29 -9.57
CA VAL A 150 -0.76 -18.64 -8.67
C VAL A 150 -0.51 -18.97 -7.19
N ASP A 151 0.12 -20.10 -6.90
CA ASP A 151 0.48 -20.57 -5.55
C ASP A 151 1.80 -19.99 -5.00
N GLY A 152 2.45 -19.12 -5.79
CA GLY A 152 3.74 -18.51 -5.45
C GLY A 152 4.97 -19.35 -5.81
N SER A 153 4.80 -20.53 -6.41
CA SER A 153 5.94 -21.27 -6.96
C SER A 153 6.45 -20.62 -8.26
N VAL A 154 7.76 -20.65 -8.47
CA VAL A 154 8.43 -20.17 -9.68
C VAL A 154 9.24 -21.31 -10.27
N ASN A 155 8.83 -21.77 -11.44
CA ASN A 155 9.53 -22.80 -12.20
C ASN A 155 10.59 -22.11 -13.04
N LEU A 156 11.86 -22.36 -12.74
CA LEU A 156 13.00 -21.84 -13.48
C LEU A 156 13.24 -22.65 -14.77
N PRO A 157 13.92 -22.07 -15.78
CA PRO A 157 14.21 -22.78 -17.03
C PRO A 157 15.06 -24.03 -16.87
N ASP A 158 15.86 -24.11 -15.79
CA ASP A 158 16.69 -25.25 -15.44
C ASP A 158 15.91 -26.41 -14.77
N GLY A 159 14.58 -26.26 -14.63
CA GLY A 159 13.70 -27.25 -14.00
C GLY A 159 13.61 -27.12 -12.47
N LYS A 160 14.37 -26.21 -11.85
CA LYS A 160 14.29 -25.96 -10.41
C LYS A 160 13.04 -25.15 -10.07
N THR A 161 12.43 -25.46 -8.93
CA THR A 161 11.32 -24.67 -8.39
C THR A 161 11.75 -23.93 -7.14
N ILE A 162 11.43 -22.64 -7.10
CA ILE A 162 11.59 -21.78 -5.92
C ILE A 162 10.22 -21.24 -5.50
N LYS A 163 10.10 -20.65 -4.30
CA LYS A 163 8.83 -20.12 -3.81
C LYS A 163 9.00 -18.67 -3.37
N ILE A 164 8.11 -17.80 -3.85
CA ILE A 164 8.03 -16.41 -3.43
C ILE A 164 7.42 -16.39 -2.03
N LYS A 165 8.16 -15.85 -1.06
CA LYS A 165 7.70 -15.70 0.33
C LYS A 165 6.93 -14.41 0.50
N GLU A 166 6.22 -14.30 1.62
CA GLU A 166 5.51 -13.09 2.01
C GLU A 166 6.41 -11.85 1.93
N ASN A 167 5.92 -10.80 1.27
CA ASN A 167 6.66 -9.57 0.94
C ASN A 167 7.88 -9.77 0.03
N GLU A 168 8.04 -10.89 -0.66
CA GLU A 168 8.99 -11.02 -1.76
C GLU A 168 8.33 -10.71 -3.10
N MET A 169 9.15 -10.22 -4.03
CA MET A 169 8.77 -9.93 -5.41
C MET A 169 9.76 -10.52 -6.40
N VAL A 170 9.25 -10.81 -7.59
CA VAL A 170 9.97 -11.27 -8.78
C VAL A 170 9.64 -10.32 -9.93
N THR A 171 10.64 -9.64 -10.47
CA THR A 171 10.48 -8.80 -11.66
C THR A 171 10.25 -9.64 -12.91
N MET A 172 9.78 -9.03 -14.01
CA MET A 172 9.69 -9.71 -15.30
C MET A 172 11.04 -10.23 -15.84
N SER A 173 12.17 -9.67 -15.39
CA SER A 173 13.51 -10.18 -15.70
C SER A 173 13.91 -11.40 -14.85
N GLY A 174 13.08 -11.79 -13.87
CA GLY A 174 13.35 -12.91 -12.96
C GLY A 174 14.17 -12.55 -11.73
N LYS A 175 14.41 -11.25 -11.47
CA LYS A 175 15.13 -10.81 -10.29
C LYS A 175 14.23 -10.87 -9.07
N MET A 176 14.65 -11.62 -8.06
CA MET A 176 14.00 -11.64 -6.75
C MET A 176 14.47 -10.49 -5.87
N SER A 177 13.55 -9.90 -5.12
CA SER A 177 13.86 -8.91 -4.10
C SER A 177 12.78 -8.86 -3.02
N MET A 178 13.11 -8.27 -1.87
CA MET A 178 12.12 -8.01 -0.82
C MET A 178 11.38 -6.71 -1.16
N TYR A 179 10.04 -6.76 -1.16
CA TYR A 179 9.19 -5.60 -1.24
C TYR A 179 9.31 -4.80 0.05
N LYS A 180 10.05 -3.70 -0.01
CA LYS A 180 10.12 -2.70 1.05
C LYS A 180 8.94 -1.75 0.88
N GLY A 181 7.76 -2.18 1.34
CA GLY A 181 6.64 -1.27 1.52
C GLY A 181 7.06 -0.17 2.49
N LYS A 182 6.98 1.10 2.05
CA LYS A 182 7.07 2.25 2.94
C LYS A 182 5.69 2.52 3.54
#